data_AF-A0AAD5QSJ3-F1
#
_entry.id   AF-A0AAD5QSJ3-F1
#
_cell.length_a   1.000
_cell.length_b   1.000
_cell.length_c   1.000
_cell.angle_alpha   90.00
_cell.angle_beta   90.00
_cell.angle_gamma   90.00
#
_symmetry.space_group_name_H-M   'P 1'
#
loop_
_entity.id
_entity.type
_entity.pdbx_description
1 polymer ?
#
loop_
_entity_poly.entity_id
_entity_poly.type
_entity_poly.pdbx_seq_one_letter_code
_entity_poly.pdbx_strand_id
1 'polypeptide(L)'
;MCRRILSNGSAPSIHLYTMNREGTCRQILQELGLWHKRPMRALPWEPHGSNHPLRCKEDVRPIFWSARPKSYIYRTRDWDDFPNGRWGNSSSPAFGDLNDYYLFHLKAQTKKEDLLKMFGEVLRSFDDVKRVFTNFISQETNERGVKVTSLPWNEKETGVQPETKLINDQLLWCKPKCTESYRLSIFCVF
;
A
#
# COMPACT_ATOMS: atom_id res chain seq x y z
N MET A 1 34.56 11.76 10.40
CA MET A 1 34.61 12.81 9.35
C MET A 1 33.31 13.61 9.28
N CYS A 2 32.19 13.03 8.81
CA CYS A 2 30.90 13.72 8.64
C CYS A 2 30.42 14.48 9.88
N ARG A 3 30.54 13.91 11.10
CA ARG A 3 30.22 14.61 12.36
C ARG A 3 31.00 15.92 12.54
N ARG A 4 32.29 15.95 12.17
CA ARG A 4 33.13 17.16 12.25
C ARG A 4 32.71 18.22 11.24
N ILE A 5 32.36 17.81 10.02
CA ILE A 5 31.91 18.73 8.97
C ILE A 5 30.58 19.40 9.35
N LEU A 6 29.63 18.62 9.87
CA LEU A 6 28.33 19.14 10.33
C LEU A 6 28.46 20.03 11.57
N SER A 7 29.27 19.64 12.56
CA SER A 7 29.44 20.43 13.80
C SER A 7 30.21 21.73 13.59
N ASN A 8 31.17 21.76 12.66
CA ASN A 8 31.90 22.98 12.32
C ASN A 8 31.11 23.93 11.40
N GLY A 9 29.91 23.55 10.95
CA GLY A 9 29.08 24.36 10.05
C GLY A 9 29.66 24.57 8.65
N SER A 10 30.72 23.86 8.27
CA SER A 10 31.40 24.04 6.98
C SER A 10 30.55 23.60 5.78
N ALA A 11 29.56 22.73 6.00
CA ALA A 11 28.59 22.35 4.98
C ALA A 11 27.19 22.18 5.61
N PRO A 12 26.12 22.67 4.95
CA PRO A 12 24.76 22.56 5.44
C PRO A 12 24.14 21.17 5.23
N SER A 13 24.72 20.33 4.36
CA SER A 13 24.17 19.03 3.99
C SER A 13 25.26 18.02 3.59
N ILE A 14 24.88 16.74 3.52
CA ILE A 14 25.73 15.63 3.09
C ILE A 14 25.05 14.92 1.92
N HIS A 15 25.78 14.73 0.82
CA HIS A 15 25.38 13.88 -0.28
C HIS A 15 26.13 12.53 -0.20
N LEU A 16 25.40 11.42 -0.17
CA LEU A 16 25.96 10.06 -0.06
C LEU A 16 25.78 9.31 -1.38
N TYR A 17 26.89 8.84 -1.95
CA TYR A 17 26.85 7.90 -3.08
C TYR A 17 26.49 6.51 -2.55
N THR A 18 25.25 6.08 -2.80
CA THR A 18 24.72 4.83 -2.22
C THR A 18 25.18 3.58 -2.95
N MET A 19 25.65 3.69 -4.20
CA MET A 19 26.06 2.54 -5.03
C MET A 19 25.04 1.40 -5.03
N ASN A 20 23.75 1.73 -4.97
CA ASN A 20 22.61 0.80 -4.85
C ASN A 20 22.70 -0.15 -3.63
N ARG A 21 23.41 0.24 -2.56
CA ARG A 21 23.53 -0.51 -1.30
C ARG A 21 22.96 0.31 -0.15
N GLU A 22 21.86 -0.18 0.43
CA GLU A 22 21.19 0.54 1.50
C GLU A 22 21.91 0.46 2.85
N GLY A 23 22.41 -0.73 3.23
CA GLY A 23 22.82 -1.04 4.60
C GLY A 23 23.84 -0.05 5.18
N THR A 24 24.92 0.21 4.44
CA THR A 24 26.00 1.10 4.87
C THR A 24 25.54 2.55 5.00
N CYS A 25 24.79 3.07 4.02
CA CYS A 25 24.27 4.44 4.06
C CYS A 25 23.28 4.63 5.21
N ARG A 26 22.40 3.65 5.44
CA ARG A 26 21.45 3.67 6.55
C ARG A 26 22.17 3.72 7.90
N GLN A 27 23.19 2.89 8.11
CA GLN A 27 23.99 2.89 9.34
C GLN A 27 24.69 4.22 9.56
N ILE A 28 25.32 4.79 8.52
CA ILE A 28 25.95 6.11 8.61
C ILE A 28 24.95 7.18 9.02
N LEU A 29 23.76 7.20 8.42
CA LEU A 29 22.72 8.18 8.76
C LEU A 29 22.18 8.00 10.19
N GLN A 30 22.06 6.76 10.67
CA GLN A 30 21.69 6.46 12.06
C GLN A 30 22.74 6.97 13.04
N GLU A 31 24.02 6.71 12.78
CA GLU A 31 25.14 7.20 13.58
C GLU A 31 25.28 8.72 13.56
N LEU A 32 24.84 9.38 12.49
CA LEU A 32 24.81 10.85 12.40
C LEU A 32 23.58 11.47 13.08
N GLY A 33 22.63 10.67 13.56
CA GLY A 33 21.37 11.16 14.11
C GLY A 33 20.44 11.80 13.06
N LEU A 34 20.75 11.64 11.77
CA LEU A 34 19.96 12.18 10.66
C LEU A 34 18.87 11.21 10.19
N TRP A 35 18.92 9.96 10.65
CA TRP A 35 17.92 8.95 10.34
C TRP A 35 16.72 9.02 11.29
N HIS A 36 15.67 9.71 10.88
CA HIS A 36 14.41 9.77 11.62
C HIS A 36 13.65 8.45 11.45
N LYS A 37 13.50 7.68 12.54
CA LYS A 37 12.68 6.46 12.54
C LYS A 37 11.20 6.85 12.48
N ARG A 38 10.65 6.88 11.27
CA ARG A 38 9.24 7.12 10.91
C ARG A 38 8.75 8.51 11.35
N PRO A 39 8.77 9.53 10.47
CA PRO A 39 7.90 10.68 10.70
C PRO A 39 6.45 10.16 10.86
N MET A 40 5.69 10.73 11.80
CA MET A 40 4.25 10.52 11.83
C MET A 40 3.72 10.77 10.42
N ARG A 41 3.00 9.80 9.86
CA ARG A 41 2.41 10.00 8.54
C ARG A 41 1.44 11.17 8.64
N ALA A 42 1.68 12.21 7.85
CA ALA A 42 0.82 13.39 7.84
C ALA A 42 -0.58 13.07 7.28
N LEU A 43 -0.65 12.09 6.37
CA LEU A 43 -1.89 11.60 5.77
C LEU A 43 -1.98 10.07 5.93
N PRO A 44 -3.18 9.47 5.87
CA PRO A 44 -3.36 8.02 5.95
C PRO A 44 -2.65 7.26 4.82
N TRP A 45 -2.47 7.91 3.67
CA TRP A 45 -1.68 7.41 2.54
C TRP A 45 -0.33 8.12 2.43
N GLU A 46 0.62 7.49 1.75
CA GLU A 46 1.89 8.13 1.42
C GLU A 46 1.64 9.29 0.43
N PRO A 47 2.05 10.52 0.77
CA PRO A 47 2.05 11.62 -0.18
C PRO A 47 2.97 11.25 -1.34
N HIS A 48 2.43 11.27 -2.56
CA HIS A 48 3.20 10.97 -3.76
C HIS A 48 3.39 12.27 -4.52
N GLY A 49 4.62 12.51 -4.99
CA GLY A 49 4.93 13.75 -5.68
C GLY A 49 5.14 14.94 -4.74
N SER A 50 5.88 14.76 -3.64
CA SER A 50 6.44 15.90 -2.88
C SER A 50 7.19 16.88 -3.77
N ASN A 51 7.77 16.38 -4.87
CA ASN A 51 8.48 17.15 -5.88
C ASN A 51 7.60 17.50 -7.09
N HIS A 52 6.33 17.06 -7.13
CA HIS A 52 5.41 17.34 -8.23
C HIS A 52 4.70 18.68 -7.96
N PRO A 53 4.75 19.66 -8.89
CA PRO A 53 4.27 21.02 -8.63
C PRO A 53 2.80 21.14 -8.21
N LEU A 54 1.93 20.27 -8.74
CA LEU A 54 0.48 20.31 -8.52
C LEU A 54 0.00 19.30 -7.46
N ARG A 55 0.35 18.02 -7.64
CA ARG A 55 0.00 16.92 -6.71
C ARG A 55 0.49 17.10 -5.27
N CYS A 56 1.50 17.91 -5.01
CA CYS A 56 1.93 18.19 -3.63
C CYS A 56 0.83 18.83 -2.76
N LYS A 57 -0.21 19.39 -3.38
CA LYS A 57 -1.39 19.99 -2.71
C LYS A 57 -2.54 19.00 -2.47
N GLU A 58 -2.39 17.75 -2.91
CA GLU A 58 -3.40 16.71 -2.77
C GLU A 58 -3.52 16.24 -1.31
N ASP A 59 -4.68 16.47 -0.69
CA ASP A 59 -4.95 16.09 0.70
C ASP A 59 -6.16 15.13 0.85
N VAL A 60 -6.89 14.86 -0.24
CA VAL A 60 -8.02 13.92 -0.26
C VAL A 60 -7.93 12.94 -1.41
N ARG A 61 -8.19 11.65 -1.11
CA ARG A 61 -8.24 10.55 -2.08
C ARG A 61 -9.44 9.64 -1.84
N PRO A 62 -9.96 8.96 -2.86
CA PRO A 62 -10.98 7.94 -2.68
C PRO A 62 -10.39 6.72 -2.00
N ILE A 63 -11.16 6.13 -1.07
CA ILE A 63 -10.72 4.98 -0.28
C ILE A 63 -10.43 3.73 -1.13
N PHE A 64 -11.07 3.59 -2.31
CA PHE A 64 -11.00 2.41 -3.18
C PHE A 64 -9.59 2.05 -3.67
N TRP A 65 -8.64 2.99 -3.63
CA TRP A 65 -7.25 2.76 -4.01
C TRP A 65 -6.28 2.75 -2.83
N SER A 66 -6.77 2.67 -1.60
CA SER A 66 -5.92 2.66 -0.39
C SER A 66 -4.90 1.50 -0.41
N ALA A 67 -5.32 0.30 -0.83
CA ALA A 67 -4.45 -0.85 -1.03
C ALA A 67 -3.66 -0.88 -2.36
N ARG A 68 -3.95 0.04 -3.30
CA ARG A 68 -3.36 0.09 -4.66
C ARG A 68 -2.90 1.50 -5.04
N PRO A 69 -1.99 2.12 -4.26
CA PRO A 69 -1.59 3.50 -4.49
C PRO A 69 -0.93 3.72 -5.86
N LYS A 70 -0.15 2.75 -6.38
CA LYS A 70 0.47 2.92 -7.71
C LYS A 70 -0.56 2.98 -8.82
N SER A 71 -1.64 2.20 -8.70
CA SER A 71 -2.74 2.22 -9.66
C SER A 71 -3.41 3.59 -9.69
N TYR A 72 -3.61 4.22 -8.53
CA TYR A 72 -4.19 5.55 -8.44
C TYR A 72 -3.30 6.61 -9.06
N ILE A 73 -2.00 6.62 -8.72
CA ILE A 73 -1.05 7.60 -9.27
C ILE A 73 -1.00 7.52 -10.79
N TYR A 74 -0.89 6.31 -11.34
CA TYR A 74 -0.83 6.11 -12.79
C TYR A 74 -2.08 6.66 -13.48
N ARG A 75 -3.25 6.31 -12.93
CA ARG A 75 -4.57 6.72 -13.43
C ARG A 75 -4.84 8.22 -13.35
N THR A 76 -4.23 8.89 -12.38
CA THR A 76 -4.39 10.32 -12.12
C THR A 76 -3.15 11.12 -12.55
N ARG A 77 -2.24 10.50 -13.32
CA ARG A 77 -0.97 11.13 -13.70
C ARG A 77 -1.19 12.35 -14.58
N ASP A 78 -2.16 12.23 -15.49
CA ASP A 78 -2.42 13.22 -16.53
C ASP A 78 -3.53 14.20 -16.11
N TRP A 79 -3.81 14.31 -14.80
CA TRP A 79 -4.73 15.30 -14.25
C TRP A 79 -4.08 16.67 -14.18
N ASP A 80 -4.81 17.69 -14.64
CA ASP A 80 -4.39 19.09 -14.59
C ASP A 80 -4.45 19.69 -13.17
N ASP A 81 -5.32 19.16 -12.29
CA ASP A 81 -5.45 19.61 -10.92
C ASP A 81 -5.76 18.44 -9.96
N PHE A 82 -5.38 18.59 -8.69
CA PHE A 82 -5.57 17.57 -7.66
C PHE A 82 -6.47 18.09 -6.54
N PRO A 83 -7.40 17.27 -6.03
CA PRO A 83 -8.35 17.71 -5.02
C PRO A 83 -7.66 18.11 -3.72
N ASN A 84 -8.07 19.27 -3.22
CA ASN A 84 -7.70 19.82 -1.93
C ASN A 84 -8.97 20.15 -1.12
N GLY A 85 -9.14 19.57 0.06
CA GLY A 85 -10.30 19.77 0.92
C GLY A 85 -11.44 18.76 0.69
N ARG A 86 -12.42 19.06 -0.18
CA ARG A 86 -13.60 18.18 -0.37
C ARG A 86 -13.53 17.43 -1.70
N TRP A 87 -13.66 16.10 -1.63
CA TRP A 87 -13.83 15.28 -2.83
C TRP A 87 -15.16 15.62 -3.53
N GLY A 88 -15.12 15.88 -4.83
CA GLY A 88 -16.33 16.05 -5.65
C GLY A 88 -16.78 17.48 -5.93
N ASN A 89 -15.89 18.49 -5.86
CA ASN A 89 -16.18 19.75 -6.56
C ASN A 89 -16.19 19.46 -8.07
N SER A 90 -17.38 19.49 -8.69
CA SER A 90 -17.64 19.06 -10.07
C SER A 90 -16.91 19.88 -11.14
N SER A 91 -16.23 20.96 -10.73
CA SER A 91 -15.36 21.76 -11.59
C SER A 91 -13.97 21.16 -11.81
N SER A 92 -13.62 20.06 -11.14
CA SER A 92 -12.28 19.48 -11.24
C SER A 92 -12.14 18.57 -12.48
N PRO A 93 -11.15 18.80 -13.37
CA PRO A 93 -10.86 17.97 -14.56
C PRO A 93 -10.57 16.50 -14.24
N ALA A 94 -10.36 16.20 -12.96
CA ALA A 94 -10.18 14.88 -12.37
C ALA A 94 -11.34 13.89 -12.61
N PHE A 95 -12.52 14.36 -13.02
CA PHE A 95 -13.68 13.53 -13.34
C PHE A 95 -13.61 12.87 -14.74
N GLY A 96 -12.42 12.39 -15.13
CA GLY A 96 -12.20 11.64 -16.36
C GLY A 96 -12.41 10.13 -16.17
N ASP A 97 -12.93 9.47 -17.21
CA ASP A 97 -13.20 8.03 -17.17
C ASP A 97 -11.91 7.20 -17.19
N LEU A 98 -11.81 6.23 -16.29
CA LEU A 98 -10.59 5.45 -16.06
C LEU A 98 -10.50 4.27 -17.04
N ASN A 99 -10.21 4.58 -18.31
CA ASN A 99 -10.28 3.62 -19.40
C ASN A 99 -9.08 2.65 -19.49
N ASP A 100 -7.93 2.98 -18.90
CA ASP A 100 -6.73 2.14 -18.99
C ASP A 100 -6.58 1.18 -17.79
N TYR A 101 -6.94 -0.07 -18.03
CA TYR A 101 -6.74 -1.22 -17.11
C TYR A 101 -5.43 -1.97 -17.38
N TYR A 102 -4.47 -1.37 -18.09
CA TYR A 102 -3.31 -2.09 -18.60
C TYR A 102 -2.44 -2.74 -17.51
N LEU A 103 -2.07 -3.99 -17.82
CA LEU A 103 -1.49 -5.06 -17.00
C LEU A 103 -0.15 -4.78 -16.31
N PHE A 104 0.52 -3.66 -16.61
CA PHE A 104 1.92 -3.46 -16.22
C PHE A 104 2.12 -3.15 -14.72
N HIS A 105 1.11 -2.63 -14.03
CA HIS A 105 1.13 -2.37 -12.57
C HIS A 105 0.29 -3.36 -11.76
N LEU A 106 -0.32 -4.35 -12.43
CA LEU A 106 -1.14 -5.41 -11.82
C LEU A 106 -0.35 -6.70 -11.57
N LYS A 107 0.86 -6.85 -12.13
CA LYS A 107 1.68 -8.02 -11.87
C LYS A 107 2.15 -7.97 -10.41
N ALA A 108 1.69 -8.93 -9.62
CA ALA A 108 2.29 -9.24 -8.34
C ALA A 108 3.80 -9.37 -8.53
N GLN A 109 4.58 -8.70 -7.68
CA GLN A 109 6.03 -8.86 -7.65
C GLN A 109 6.43 -10.29 -7.23
N THR A 110 5.47 -11.03 -6.68
CA THR A 110 5.61 -12.41 -6.24
C THR A 110 5.68 -13.39 -7.41
N LYS A 111 6.55 -14.40 -7.28
CA LYS A 111 6.65 -15.49 -8.24
C LYS A 111 5.34 -16.28 -8.28
N LYS A 112 4.96 -16.76 -9.46
CA LYS A 112 3.75 -17.60 -9.66
C LYS A 112 3.71 -18.79 -8.71
N GLU A 113 4.85 -19.43 -8.48
CA GLU A 113 4.99 -20.58 -7.58
C GLU A 113 4.59 -20.24 -6.13
N ASP A 114 4.96 -19.06 -5.65
CA ASP A 114 4.64 -18.64 -4.28
C ASP A 114 3.16 -18.27 -4.15
N LEU A 115 2.56 -17.69 -5.19
CA LEU A 115 1.12 -17.45 -5.26
C LEU A 115 0.32 -18.76 -5.23
N LEU A 116 0.76 -19.79 -5.96
CA LEU A 116 0.12 -21.11 -5.94
C LEU A 116 0.24 -21.77 -4.56
N LYS A 117 1.37 -21.60 -3.87
CA LYS A 117 1.53 -22.07 -2.49
C LYS A 117 0.62 -21.33 -1.51
N MET A 118 0.37 -20.03 -1.72
CA MET A 118 -0.49 -19.21 -0.86
C MET A 118 -1.99 -19.47 -1.11
N PHE A 119 -2.43 -19.47 -2.37
CA PHE A 119 -3.84 -19.56 -2.75
C PHE A 119 -4.33 -20.99 -2.99
N GLY A 120 -3.41 -21.93 -3.17
CA GLY A 120 -3.70 -23.31 -3.56
C GLY A 120 -3.51 -23.53 -5.06
N GLU A 121 -3.02 -24.72 -5.41
CA GLU A 121 -2.77 -25.11 -6.81
C GLU A 121 -4.06 -25.47 -7.56
N VAL A 122 -5.07 -25.97 -6.84
CA VAL A 122 -6.35 -26.42 -7.39
C VAL A 122 -7.47 -25.89 -6.52
N LEU A 123 -8.43 -25.20 -7.14
CA LEU A 123 -9.67 -24.76 -6.50
C LEU A 123 -10.80 -25.69 -6.95
N ARG A 124 -11.43 -26.37 -6.00
CA ARG A 124 -12.53 -27.32 -6.25
C ARG A 124 -13.89 -26.71 -5.89
N SER A 125 -13.90 -25.76 -4.95
CA SER A 125 -15.12 -25.15 -4.41
C SER A 125 -14.92 -23.66 -4.15
N PHE A 126 -16.04 -22.93 -4.10
CA PHE A 126 -16.09 -21.56 -3.59
C PHE A 126 -15.53 -21.44 -2.16
N ASP A 127 -15.65 -22.50 -1.36
CA ASP A 127 -15.10 -22.51 0.00
C ASP A 127 -13.57 -22.50 0.02
N ASP A 128 -12.89 -22.99 -1.02
CA ASP A 128 -11.43 -22.86 -1.14
C ASP A 128 -11.03 -21.39 -1.23
N VAL A 129 -11.77 -20.61 -2.01
CA VAL A 129 -11.56 -19.17 -2.13
C VAL A 129 -11.84 -18.48 -0.79
N LYS A 130 -12.92 -18.86 -0.08
CA LYS A 130 -13.20 -18.31 1.26
C LYS A 130 -12.05 -18.58 2.23
N ARG A 131 -11.49 -19.80 2.24
CA ARG A 131 -10.35 -20.15 3.11
C ARG A 131 -9.15 -19.24 2.86
N VAL A 132 -8.85 -18.89 1.60
CA VAL A 132 -7.75 -17.97 1.28
C VAL A 132 -7.96 -16.60 1.95
N PHE A 133 -9.17 -16.05 1.89
CA PHE A 133 -9.48 -14.79 2.57
C PHE A 133 -9.42 -14.92 4.09
N THR A 134 -9.96 -16.00 4.66
CA THR A 134 -9.89 -16.26 6.11
C THR A 134 -8.44 -16.31 6.59
N ASN A 135 -7.59 -17.07 5.90
CA ASN A 135 -6.16 -17.21 6.23
C ASN A 135 -5.40 -15.88 6.05
N PHE A 136 -5.78 -15.06 5.07
CA PHE A 136 -5.22 -13.72 4.92
C PHE A 136 -5.56 -12.83 6.12
N ILE A 137 -6.80 -12.86 6.62
CA ILE A 137 -7.22 -11.99 7.72
C ILE A 137 -6.70 -12.53 9.08
N SER A 138 -6.79 -13.83 9.32
CA SER A 138 -6.29 -14.45 10.54
C SER A 138 -4.76 -14.47 10.62
N GLN A 139 -4.07 -14.32 9.48
CA GLN A 139 -2.62 -14.43 9.36
C GLN A 139 -2.09 -15.79 9.86
N GLU A 140 -2.93 -16.82 9.76
CA GLU A 140 -2.60 -18.22 10.04
C GLU A 140 -1.94 -18.88 8.83
N THR A 141 -1.26 -19.99 9.09
CA THR A 141 -0.67 -20.82 8.04
C THR A 141 -1.75 -21.66 7.38
N ASN A 142 -1.71 -21.76 6.06
CA ASN A 142 -2.55 -22.71 5.33
C ASN A 142 -2.10 -24.17 5.58
N GLU A 143 -2.83 -25.12 4.98
CA GLU A 143 -2.55 -26.56 5.03
C GLU A 143 -1.11 -26.94 4.61
N ARG A 144 -0.40 -26.05 3.92
CA ARG A 144 0.97 -26.22 3.44
C ARG A 144 2.01 -25.48 4.28
N GLY A 145 1.63 -24.93 5.44
CA GLY A 145 2.52 -24.18 6.33
C GLY A 145 2.88 -22.78 5.84
N VAL A 146 2.19 -22.26 4.82
CA VAL A 146 2.47 -20.95 4.21
C VAL A 146 1.40 -19.94 4.64
N LYS A 147 1.83 -18.74 5.04
CA LYS A 147 0.93 -17.62 5.34
C LYS A 147 0.56 -16.86 4.08
N VAL A 148 -0.69 -16.43 3.98
CA VAL A 148 -1.13 -15.58 2.87
C VAL A 148 -0.72 -14.13 3.18
N THR A 149 0.30 -13.63 2.49
CA THR A 149 0.87 -12.29 2.74
C THR A 149 0.30 -11.22 1.81
N SER A 150 -0.31 -11.62 0.69
CA SER A 150 -0.88 -10.71 -0.31
C SER A 150 -2.14 -11.28 -0.93
N LEU A 151 -2.95 -10.38 -1.49
CA LEU A 151 -4.15 -10.69 -2.27
C LEU A 151 -4.06 -9.93 -3.61
N PRO A 152 -4.81 -10.32 -4.65
CA PRO A 152 -4.81 -9.61 -5.93
C PRO A 152 -5.13 -8.10 -5.83
N TRP A 153 -5.87 -7.70 -4.79
CA TRP A 153 -6.25 -6.31 -4.52
C TRP A 153 -5.25 -5.56 -3.63
N ASN A 154 -4.29 -6.25 -3.02
CA ASN A 154 -3.33 -5.66 -2.09
C ASN A 154 -1.95 -5.59 -2.72
N GLU A 155 -1.44 -4.38 -2.92
CA GLU A 155 -0.14 -4.19 -3.54
C GLU A 155 1.03 -4.45 -2.58
N LYS A 156 0.83 -4.24 -1.27
CA LYS A 156 1.85 -4.44 -0.24
C LYS A 156 1.79 -5.89 0.30
N GLU A 157 2.91 -6.61 0.23
CA GLU A 157 3.09 -7.96 0.80
C GLU A 157 3.34 -7.93 2.33
N THR A 158 2.73 -6.97 3.03
CA THR A 158 2.91 -6.79 4.48
C THR A 158 1.83 -7.48 5.32
N GLY A 159 0.91 -8.21 4.67
CA GLY A 159 -0.28 -8.77 5.33
C GLY A 159 -1.28 -7.69 5.74
N VAL A 160 -1.94 -7.91 6.87
CA VAL A 160 -3.04 -7.09 7.39
C VAL A 160 -2.51 -5.84 8.10
N GLN A 161 -3.14 -4.68 7.86
CA GLN A 161 -2.79 -3.43 8.55
C GLN A 161 -3.08 -3.51 10.05
N PRO A 162 -2.33 -2.79 10.90
CA PRO A 162 -2.52 -2.85 12.36
C PRO A 162 -3.92 -2.44 12.80
N GLU A 163 -4.56 -1.51 12.09
CA GLU A 163 -5.94 -1.06 12.37
C GLU A 163 -6.96 -2.18 12.13
N THR A 164 -6.79 -2.96 11.07
CA THR A 164 -7.66 -4.09 10.73
C THR A 164 -7.59 -5.20 11.78
N LYS A 165 -6.50 -5.31 12.53
CA LYS A 165 -6.37 -6.27 13.64
C LYS A 165 -7.40 -6.03 14.75
N LEU A 166 -7.85 -4.79 14.93
CA LEU A 166 -8.84 -4.43 15.96
C LEU A 166 -10.25 -4.97 15.65
N ILE A 167 -10.52 -5.25 14.37
CA ILE A 167 -11.84 -5.69 13.88
C ILE A 167 -11.78 -7.09 13.25
N ASN A 168 -10.75 -7.87 13.57
CA ASN A 168 -10.49 -9.17 12.96
C ASN A 168 -11.67 -10.13 13.17
N ASP A 169 -12.17 -10.24 14.40
CA ASP A 169 -13.25 -11.15 14.75
C ASP A 169 -14.55 -10.82 13.99
N GLN A 170 -14.87 -9.53 13.82
CA GLN A 170 -16.03 -9.09 13.03
C GLN A 170 -15.86 -9.39 11.55
N LEU A 171 -14.64 -9.23 11.01
CA LEU A 171 -14.34 -9.54 9.61
C LEU A 171 -14.44 -11.04 9.33
N LEU A 172 -13.99 -11.89 10.26
CA LEU A 172 -14.13 -13.35 10.18
C LEU A 172 -15.61 -13.76 10.30
N TRP A 173 -16.38 -13.12 11.18
CA TRP A 173 -17.81 -13.39 11.38
C TRP A 173 -18.70 -13.03 10.18
N CYS A 174 -18.39 -11.94 9.47
CA CYS A 174 -19.21 -11.46 8.36
C CYS A 174 -19.14 -12.34 7.10
N LYS A 175 -18.13 -13.21 6.97
CA LYS A 175 -17.91 -14.04 5.76
C LYS A 175 -18.81 -15.27 5.63
N PRO A 176 -19.11 -16.07 6.68
CA PRO A 176 -19.99 -17.23 6.55
C PRO A 176 -21.44 -16.88 6.15
N LYS A 177 -21.93 -15.67 6.44
CA LYS A 177 -23.31 -15.24 6.17
C LYS A 177 -23.53 -14.52 4.84
N CYS A 178 -22.47 -14.23 4.07
CA CYS A 178 -22.56 -13.41 2.86
C CYS A 178 -23.17 -14.13 1.64
N THR A 179 -23.84 -15.28 1.85
CA THR A 179 -24.61 -16.03 0.85
C THR A 179 -26.07 -15.58 0.74
N GLU A 180 -26.60 -14.78 1.68
CA GLU A 180 -27.96 -14.23 1.58
C GLU A 180 -27.98 -12.70 1.65
N SER A 181 -28.32 -12.09 0.52
CA SER A 181 -28.99 -10.79 0.35
C SER A 181 -28.33 -9.46 0.79
N TYR A 182 -27.20 -9.44 1.50
CA TYR A 182 -26.61 -8.16 1.93
C TYR A 182 -25.46 -7.70 1.02
N ARG A 183 -25.75 -6.68 0.20
CA ARG A 183 -24.80 -5.98 -0.67
C ARG A 183 -23.51 -5.60 0.07
N LEU A 184 -22.41 -6.04 -0.54
CA LEU A 184 -21.00 -5.68 -0.34
C LEU A 184 -20.77 -4.34 0.39
N SER A 185 -20.68 -4.38 1.72
CA SER A 185 -20.14 -3.25 2.52
C SER A 185 -18.77 -3.58 3.14
N ILE A 186 -18.29 -4.82 2.97
CA ILE A 186 -17.03 -5.30 3.56
C ILE A 186 -15.79 -4.86 2.74
N PHE A 187 -15.98 -4.31 1.54
CA PHE A 187 -14.88 -3.88 0.68
C PHE A 187 -14.27 -2.52 1.07
N CYS A 188 -14.84 -1.79 2.02
CA CYS A 188 -14.30 -0.48 2.46
C CYS A 188 -13.19 -0.57 3.52
N VAL A 189 -12.81 -1.77 3.96
CA VAL A 189 -11.80 -1.97 5.02
C VAL A 189 -10.42 -2.35 4.45
N PHE A 190 -10.32 -2.58 3.13
CA PHE A 190 -9.07 -2.91 2.45
C PHE A 190 -8.72 -1.89 1.38
#